data_AF-D9RA83-F1
#
_entry.id   AF-D9RA83-F1
#
_cell.length_a   1.000
_cell.length_b   1.000
_cell.length_c   1.000
_cell.angle_alpha   90.00
_cell.angle_beta   90.00
_cell.angle_gamma   90.00
#
_symmetry.space_group_name_H-M   'P 1'
#
loop_
_entity.id
_entity.type
_entity.pdbx_description
1 polymer ?
#
loop_
_entity_poly.entity_id
_entity_poly.type
_entity_poly.pdbx_seq_one_letter_code
_entity_poly.pdbx_strand_id
1 'polypeptide(L)'
;MGNRAIYIIRENGENNYFSAHYGANALSPLLRMLQAQELQKTFFPPQPIHRVFEHLDYAGQYQNPRLGDADMFCQRIAPTEISEYNKSYAERSELEMRMVFDLDQNCFMMEYNPNCPWYHTMGSFSIDLDVGLDNVRKLLAHAEERGIEDFGRMLTIYQRSTGLEEKLESARGDMRLTEYLNSPQAQQDRERYRRLLDQEAFDEEAAEEMEER
;
A
#
# COMPACT_ATOMS: atom_id res chain seq x y z
N MET A 1 1.07 -3.92 -9.10
CA MET A 1 0.55 -4.73 -7.98
C MET A 1 1.75 -5.54 -7.51
N GLY A 2 2.13 -5.51 -6.26
CA GLY A 2 1.26 -5.59 -5.13
C GLY A 2 0.91 -7.05 -4.83
N ASN A 3 1.90 -7.97 -4.81
CA ASN A 3 1.59 -9.38 -4.64
C ASN A 3 1.45 -9.73 -3.16
N ARG A 4 2.56 -9.67 -2.41
CA ARG A 4 2.62 -10.27 -1.08
C ARG A 4 2.45 -9.27 0.05
N ALA A 5 1.61 -9.60 1.04
CA ALA A 5 1.37 -8.73 2.19
C ALA A 5 1.25 -9.50 3.51
N ILE A 6 1.59 -8.81 4.61
CA ILE A 6 1.23 -9.22 5.97
C ILE A 6 -0.08 -8.53 6.34
N TYR A 7 -1.00 -9.28 6.94
CA TYR A 7 -2.24 -8.79 7.52
C TYR A 7 -2.19 -8.98 9.03
N ILE A 8 -2.56 -7.94 9.75
CA ILE A 8 -2.71 -7.94 11.20
C ILE A 8 -4.14 -7.52 11.51
N ILE A 9 -4.92 -8.41 12.12
CA ILE A 9 -6.27 -8.11 12.59
C ILE A 9 -6.22 -8.08 14.12
N ARG A 10 -6.37 -6.89 14.69
CA ARG A 10 -6.54 -6.68 16.12
C ARG A 10 -8.03 -6.73 16.46
N GLU A 11 -8.39 -7.69 17.30
CA GLU A 11 -9.77 -7.91 17.75
C GLU A 11 -9.75 -8.34 19.22
N ASN A 12 -10.49 -7.64 20.08
CA ASN A 12 -10.59 -7.89 21.52
C ASN A 12 -9.22 -7.88 22.23
N GLY A 13 -8.33 -6.97 21.84
CA GLY A 13 -6.99 -6.84 22.42
C GLY A 13 -5.96 -7.86 21.91
N GLU A 14 -6.35 -8.77 21.01
CA GLU A 14 -5.46 -9.78 20.44
C GLU A 14 -5.09 -9.48 18.99
N ASN A 15 -3.80 -9.60 18.65
CA ASN A 15 -3.32 -9.46 17.27
C ASN A 15 -3.30 -10.84 16.57
N ASN A 16 -4.00 -10.95 15.45
CA ASN A 16 -4.02 -12.12 14.60
C ASN A 16 -3.25 -11.85 13.30
N TYR A 17 -2.31 -12.72 12.96
CA TYR A 17 -1.36 -12.50 11.86
C TYR A 17 -1.63 -13.44 10.69
N PHE A 18 -1.65 -12.88 9.49
CA PHE A 18 -1.85 -13.63 8.25
C PHE A 18 -0.89 -13.14 7.15
N SER A 19 -0.57 -14.00 6.20
CA SER A 19 0.13 -13.67 4.97
C SER A 19 -0.83 -13.80 3.79
N ALA A 20 -0.65 -13.00 2.74
CA ALA A 20 -1.41 -13.13 1.49
C ALA A 20 -0.45 -13.13 0.32
N HIS A 21 -0.71 -13.97 -0.69
CA HIS A 21 0.10 -14.04 -1.91
C HIS A 21 -0.33 -13.04 -2.99
N TYR A 22 -1.63 -12.73 -3.05
CA TYR A 22 -2.22 -11.76 -3.98
C TYR A 22 -3.17 -10.83 -3.22
N GLY A 23 -2.61 -9.91 -2.44
CA GLY A 23 -3.40 -9.03 -1.58
C GLY A 23 -2.73 -7.70 -1.24
N ALA A 24 -1.56 -7.39 -1.80
CA ALA A 24 -0.88 -6.13 -1.48
C ALA A 24 -1.38 -5.00 -2.39
N ASN A 25 -2.64 -4.57 -2.21
CA ASN A 25 -3.20 -3.41 -2.88
C ASN A 25 -4.22 -2.68 -2.00
N ALA A 26 -4.67 -1.51 -2.43
CA ALA A 26 -5.53 -0.65 -1.61
C ALA A 26 -6.99 -1.12 -1.49
N LEU A 27 -7.48 -1.98 -2.40
CA LEU A 27 -8.90 -2.38 -2.44
C LEU A 27 -9.14 -3.74 -1.79
N SER A 28 -8.32 -4.75 -2.09
CA SER A 28 -8.51 -6.13 -1.63
C SER A 28 -8.66 -6.26 -0.11
N PRO A 29 -7.85 -5.57 0.73
CA PRO A 29 -7.98 -5.67 2.18
C PRO A 29 -9.38 -5.27 2.66
N LEU A 30 -9.84 -4.07 2.27
CA LEU A 30 -11.12 -3.53 2.72
C LEU A 30 -12.29 -4.29 2.11
N LEU A 31 -12.17 -4.76 0.86
CA LEU A 31 -13.16 -5.63 0.23
C LEU A 31 -13.34 -6.93 1.01
N ARG A 32 -12.25 -7.60 1.39
CA ARG A 32 -12.31 -8.85 2.17
C ARG A 32 -12.81 -8.61 3.59
N MET A 33 -12.43 -7.49 4.21
CA MET A 33 -12.94 -7.14 5.53
C MET A 33 -14.46 -6.87 5.48
N LEU A 34 -14.95 -6.15 4.46
CA LEU A 34 -16.38 -5.93 4.25
C LEU A 34 -17.13 -7.27 4.14
N GLN A 35 -16.66 -8.17 3.28
CA GLN A 35 -17.25 -9.49 3.08
C GLN A 35 -17.21 -10.33 4.36
N ALA A 36 -16.10 -10.29 5.10
CA ALA A 36 -15.99 -10.97 6.39
C ALA A 36 -17.03 -10.44 7.39
N GLN A 37 -17.24 -9.13 7.48
CA GLN A 37 -18.21 -8.53 8.39
C GLN A 37 -19.66 -8.85 8.00
N GLU A 38 -19.94 -8.92 6.71
CA GLU A 38 -21.27 -9.31 6.21
C GLU A 38 -21.55 -10.79 6.52
N LEU A 39 -20.57 -11.66 6.27
CA LEU A 39 -20.67 -13.08 6.62
C LEU A 39 -20.75 -13.31 8.13
N GLN A 40 -20.03 -12.54 8.94
CA GLN A 40 -20.05 -12.64 10.40
C GLN A 40 -21.48 -12.58 10.96
N LYS A 41 -22.32 -11.70 10.41
CA LYS A 41 -23.73 -11.50 10.80
C LYS A 41 -24.61 -12.72 10.53
N THR A 42 -24.18 -13.64 9.68
CA THR A 42 -24.93 -14.85 9.30
C THR A 42 -24.63 -16.04 10.20
N PHE A 43 -23.55 -16.01 10.99
CA PHE A 43 -23.17 -17.13 11.86
C PHE A 43 -23.96 -17.14 13.17
N PHE A 44 -24.41 -18.32 13.57
CA PHE A 44 -24.96 -18.60 14.89
C PHE A 44 -24.32 -19.88 15.46
N PRO A 45 -23.50 -19.80 16.52
CA PRO A 45 -23.13 -18.61 17.29
C PRO A 45 -22.20 -17.64 16.53
N PRO A 46 -22.12 -16.36 16.95
CA PRO A 46 -21.20 -15.38 16.36
C PRO A 46 -19.76 -15.88 16.35
N GLN A 47 -19.11 -15.80 15.20
CA GLN A 47 -17.69 -16.11 15.05
C GLN A 47 -16.88 -14.82 15.16
N PRO A 48 -15.67 -14.85 15.74
CA PRO A 48 -14.77 -13.70 15.71
C PRO A 48 -14.33 -13.42 14.26
N ILE A 49 -14.16 -12.15 13.92
CA ILE A 49 -13.98 -11.72 12.52
C ILE A 49 -12.68 -12.24 11.93
N HIS A 50 -11.61 -12.38 12.72
CA HIS A 50 -10.34 -12.92 12.24
C HIS A 50 -10.49 -14.37 11.77
N ARG A 51 -11.42 -15.14 12.36
CA ARG A 51 -11.76 -16.50 11.91
C ARG A 51 -12.54 -16.50 10.62
N VAL A 52 -13.49 -15.58 10.46
CA VAL A 52 -14.25 -15.45 9.20
C VAL A 52 -13.30 -15.05 8.08
N PHE A 53 -12.45 -14.06 8.33
CA PHE A 53 -11.45 -13.57 7.39
C PHE A 53 -10.45 -14.65 6.95
N GLU A 54 -9.98 -15.48 7.90
CA GLU A 54 -9.10 -16.63 7.64
C GLU A 54 -9.69 -17.63 6.63
N HIS A 55 -11.03 -17.69 6.52
CA HIS A 55 -11.78 -18.65 5.70
C HIS A 55 -12.35 -18.04 4.42
N LEU A 56 -11.91 -16.85 4.01
CA LEU A 56 -12.28 -16.28 2.71
C LEU A 56 -11.33 -16.73 1.60
N ASP A 57 -11.89 -17.15 0.47
CA ASP A 57 -11.13 -17.33 -0.78
C ASP A 57 -10.92 -16.00 -1.54
N TYR A 58 -10.29 -16.06 -2.71
CA TYR A 58 -10.10 -14.91 -3.60
C TYR A 58 -11.38 -14.41 -4.30
N ALA A 59 -12.52 -15.09 -4.16
CA ALA A 59 -13.83 -14.55 -4.55
C ALA A 59 -14.53 -13.89 -3.35
N GLY A 60 -14.04 -14.12 -2.12
CA GLY A 60 -14.67 -13.66 -0.88
C GLY A 60 -15.77 -14.59 -0.40
N GLN A 61 -15.80 -15.82 -0.93
CA GLN A 61 -16.70 -16.86 -0.46
C GLN A 61 -16.13 -17.50 0.79
N TYR A 62 -17.01 -17.84 1.72
CA TYR A 62 -16.65 -18.53 2.94
C TYR A 62 -16.43 -20.02 2.67
N GLN A 63 -15.25 -20.53 2.99
CA GLN A 63 -14.87 -21.91 2.74
C GLN A 63 -14.80 -22.70 4.05
N ASN A 64 -15.73 -23.64 4.24
CA ASN A 64 -15.73 -24.58 5.36
C ASN A 64 -16.18 -25.98 4.90
N PRO A 65 -15.27 -26.98 4.82
CA PRO A 65 -13.87 -26.94 5.24
C PRO A 65 -13.03 -25.97 4.39
N ARG A 66 -11.92 -25.49 4.96
CA ARG A 66 -11.00 -24.56 4.32
C ARG A 66 -10.33 -25.19 3.10
N LEU A 67 -10.14 -24.41 2.03
CA LEU A 67 -9.35 -24.84 0.87
C LEU A 67 -7.84 -24.81 1.19
N GLY A 68 -7.01 -25.29 0.26
CA GLY A 68 -5.56 -25.16 0.37
C GLY A 68 -5.13 -23.70 0.36
N ASP A 69 -4.02 -23.36 1.02
CA ASP A 69 -3.56 -21.97 1.20
C ASP A 69 -3.36 -21.20 -0.12
N ALA A 70 -3.11 -21.90 -1.24
CA ALA A 70 -2.99 -21.30 -2.56
C ALA A 70 -4.32 -20.71 -3.09
N ASP A 71 -5.46 -21.26 -2.65
CA ASP A 71 -6.80 -20.85 -3.06
C ASP A 71 -7.48 -19.95 -2.03
N MET A 72 -6.89 -19.84 -0.83
CA MET A 72 -7.33 -18.95 0.24
C MET A 72 -6.75 -17.55 0.04
N PHE A 73 -7.52 -16.52 0.39
CA PHE A 73 -7.06 -15.14 0.29
C PHE A 73 -5.82 -14.87 1.17
N CYS A 74 -5.82 -15.44 2.37
CA CYS A 74 -4.72 -15.34 3.31
C CYS A 74 -4.42 -16.69 3.95
N GLN A 75 -3.22 -16.86 4.50
CA GLN A 75 -2.79 -17.99 5.32
C GLN A 75 -2.46 -17.48 6.73
N ARG A 76 -2.85 -18.21 7.78
CA ARG A 76 -2.49 -17.86 9.15
C ARG A 76 -1.00 -18.05 9.39
N ILE A 77 -0.34 -17.02 9.94
CA ILE A 77 1.06 -17.11 10.34
C ILE A 77 1.11 -17.75 11.73
N ALA A 78 1.90 -18.81 11.90
CA ALA A 78 2.03 -19.46 13.20
C ALA A 78 2.73 -18.52 14.20
N PRO A 79 2.38 -18.55 15.50
CA PRO A 79 3.01 -17.69 16.50
C PRO A 79 4.55 -17.78 16.52
N THR A 80 5.10 -18.95 16.22
CA THR A 80 6.54 -19.21 16.13
C THR A 80 7.21 -18.52 14.93
N GLU A 81 6.46 -18.20 13.89
CA GLU A 81 6.97 -17.62 12.62
C GLU A 81 6.82 -16.10 12.56
N ILE A 82 6.01 -15.49 13.45
CA ILE A 82 5.73 -14.04 13.43
C ILE A 82 7.01 -13.20 13.44
N SER A 83 8.01 -13.60 14.25
CA SER A 83 9.29 -12.89 14.35
C SER A 83 10.04 -12.89 13.01
N GLU A 84 10.01 -14.02 12.29
CA GLU A 84 10.66 -14.15 10.99
C GLU A 84 9.95 -13.31 9.92
N TYR A 85 8.62 -13.30 9.90
CA TYR A 85 7.85 -12.43 8.99
C TYR A 85 8.12 -10.95 9.24
N ASN A 86 8.16 -10.52 10.51
CA ASN A 86 8.46 -9.14 10.87
C ASN A 86 9.88 -8.74 10.46
N LYS A 87 10.86 -9.64 10.67
CA LYS A 87 12.23 -9.43 10.23
C LYS A 87 12.32 -9.35 8.70
N SER A 88 11.67 -10.27 8.00
CA SER A 88 11.62 -10.29 6.53
C SER A 88 11.02 -9.00 5.98
N TYR A 89 9.92 -8.51 6.57
CA TYR A 89 9.34 -7.21 6.17
C TYR A 89 10.30 -6.04 6.43
N ALA A 90 10.98 -6.02 7.57
CA ALA A 90 11.87 -4.91 7.95
C ALA A 90 13.19 -4.88 7.15
N GLU A 91 13.65 -6.04 6.65
CA GLU A 91 14.98 -6.17 6.04
C GLU A 91 14.96 -6.55 4.55
N ARG A 92 13.83 -7.03 4.01
CA ARG A 92 13.73 -7.57 2.65
C ARG A 92 12.57 -6.97 1.89
N SER A 93 12.60 -7.10 0.57
CA SER A 93 11.57 -6.61 -0.36
C SER A 93 10.49 -7.64 -0.70
N GLU A 94 10.56 -8.86 -0.13
CA GLU A 94 9.67 -9.98 -0.49
C GLU A 94 8.21 -9.77 -0.07
N LEU A 95 7.97 -8.96 0.97
CA LEU A 95 6.65 -8.61 1.48
C LEU A 95 6.42 -7.13 1.19
N GLU A 96 5.53 -6.82 0.27
CA GLU A 96 5.42 -5.48 -0.31
C GLU A 96 4.65 -4.52 0.59
N MET A 97 3.69 -5.02 1.37
CA MET A 97 2.81 -4.20 2.20
C MET A 97 2.44 -4.89 3.52
N ARG A 98 2.16 -4.08 4.54
CA ARG A 98 1.57 -4.50 5.80
C ARG A 98 0.21 -3.81 5.95
N MET A 99 -0.81 -4.62 6.17
CA MET A 99 -2.19 -4.19 6.36
C MET A 99 -2.56 -4.41 7.83
N VAL A 100 -3.02 -3.37 8.50
CA VAL A 100 -3.42 -3.45 9.92
C VAL A 100 -4.88 -3.03 10.04
N PHE A 101 -5.72 -3.97 10.46
CA PHE A 101 -7.08 -3.73 10.87
C PHE A 101 -7.12 -3.67 12.40
N ASP A 102 -7.30 -2.48 12.95
CA ASP A 102 -7.56 -2.30 14.37
C ASP A 102 -9.06 -2.14 14.59
N LEU A 103 -9.72 -3.25 14.91
CA LEU A 103 -11.17 -3.29 15.07
C LEU A 103 -11.60 -2.72 16.42
N ASP A 104 -10.70 -2.75 17.40
CA ASP A 104 -10.93 -2.17 18.72
C ASP A 104 -10.94 -0.64 18.65
N GLN A 105 -10.23 -0.05 17.67
CA GLN A 105 -10.08 1.40 17.49
C GLN A 105 -10.70 1.95 16.20
N ASN A 106 -11.43 1.14 15.44
CA ASN A 106 -12.00 1.53 14.14
C ASN A 106 -10.97 2.13 13.16
N CYS A 107 -9.80 1.49 13.02
CA CYS A 107 -8.73 2.00 12.16
C CYS A 107 -8.28 0.95 11.15
N PHE A 108 -8.11 1.38 9.90
CA PHE A 108 -7.39 0.63 8.88
C PHE A 108 -6.12 1.39 8.51
N MET A 109 -4.98 0.70 8.55
CA MET A 109 -3.69 1.23 8.13
C MET A 109 -3.05 0.32 7.08
N MET A 110 -2.46 0.97 6.09
CA MET A 110 -1.74 0.36 4.98
C MET A 110 -0.32 0.93 4.97
N GLU A 111 0.67 0.08 5.17
CA GLU A 111 2.09 0.43 5.21
C GLU A 111 2.80 -0.22 4.01
N TYR A 112 3.46 0.60 3.20
CA TYR A 112 4.29 0.13 2.10
C TYR A 112 5.70 -0.19 2.61
N ASN A 113 6.26 -1.32 2.18
CA ASN A 113 7.59 -1.73 2.62
C ASN A 113 8.66 -0.79 2.04
N PRO A 114 9.46 -0.10 2.88
CA PRO A 114 10.51 0.81 2.43
C PRO A 114 11.65 0.10 1.69
N ASN A 115 11.80 -1.22 1.85
CA ASN A 115 12.81 -2.00 1.13
C ASN A 115 12.33 -2.47 -0.24
N CYS A 116 11.04 -2.30 -0.56
CA CYS A 116 10.54 -2.62 -1.90
C CYS A 116 10.92 -1.50 -2.87
N PRO A 117 11.71 -1.77 -3.94
CA PRO A 117 12.18 -0.71 -4.84
C PRO A 117 11.05 0.07 -5.52
N TRP A 118 9.83 -0.47 -5.56
CA TRP A 118 8.70 0.14 -6.25
C TRP A 118 7.82 0.97 -5.31
N TYR A 119 8.04 0.86 -3.99
CA TYR A 119 7.19 1.47 -2.97
C TYR A 119 7.96 2.17 -1.85
N HIS A 120 9.28 2.35 -1.96
CA HIS A 120 10.10 2.81 -0.85
C HIS A 120 9.81 4.25 -0.37
N THR A 121 9.16 5.07 -1.20
CA THR A 121 8.72 6.44 -0.86
C THR A 121 7.25 6.53 -0.46
N MET A 122 6.49 5.44 -0.52
CA MET A 122 5.02 5.46 -0.40
C MET A 122 4.53 5.62 1.04
N GLY A 123 5.36 5.27 2.04
CA GLY A 123 5.05 5.44 3.45
C GLY A 123 3.84 4.64 3.93
N SER A 124 3.04 5.25 4.82
CA SER A 124 1.84 4.64 5.38
C SER A 124 0.61 5.54 5.19
N PHE A 125 -0.55 4.91 5.04
CA PHE A 125 -1.85 5.56 4.93
C PHE A 125 -2.80 4.96 5.95
N SER A 126 -3.54 5.81 6.66
CA SER A 126 -4.58 5.39 7.59
C SER A 126 -5.92 6.04 7.25
N ILE A 127 -6.98 5.33 7.60
CA ILE A 127 -8.37 5.78 7.50
C ILE A 127 -9.19 5.10 8.58
N ASP A 128 -10.24 5.75 9.04
CA ASP A 128 -11.25 5.10 9.87
C ASP A 128 -11.83 3.90 9.11
N LEU A 129 -11.90 2.74 9.76
CA LEU A 129 -12.29 1.49 9.09
C LEU A 129 -13.70 1.61 8.51
N ASP A 130 -14.65 2.15 9.27
CA ASP A 130 -16.02 2.37 8.79
C ASP A 130 -16.08 3.22 7.51
N VAL A 131 -15.25 4.27 7.42
CA VAL A 131 -15.17 5.13 6.22
C VAL A 131 -14.57 4.37 5.06
N GLY A 132 -13.50 3.59 5.30
CA GLY A 132 -12.90 2.72 4.30
C GLY A 132 -13.88 1.69 3.74
N LEU A 133 -14.68 1.05 4.61
CA LEU A 133 -15.69 0.08 4.23
C LEU A 133 -16.86 0.73 3.48
N ASP A 134 -17.29 1.94 3.89
CA ASP A 134 -18.30 2.71 3.17
C ASP A 134 -17.86 3.08 1.75
N ASN A 135 -16.59 3.45 1.57
CA ASN A 135 -16.02 3.69 0.24
C ASN A 135 -16.07 2.43 -0.65
N VAL A 136 -15.80 1.25 -0.08
CA VAL A 136 -15.94 -0.02 -0.80
C VAL A 136 -17.39 -0.29 -1.17
N ARG A 137 -18.35 -0.08 -0.27
CA ARG A 137 -19.79 -0.25 -0.59
C ARG A 137 -20.23 0.65 -1.73
N LYS A 138 -19.84 1.94 -1.70
CA LYS A 138 -20.11 2.90 -2.77
C LYS A 138 -19.47 2.48 -4.10
N LEU A 139 -18.24 1.96 -4.06
CA LEU A 139 -17.57 1.43 -5.24
C LEU A 139 -18.34 0.24 -5.84
N LEU A 140 -18.74 -0.72 -5.01
CA LEU A 140 -19.48 -1.91 -5.46
C LEU A 140 -20.83 -1.54 -6.07
N ALA A 141 -21.59 -0.64 -5.43
CA ALA A 141 -22.85 -0.13 -5.98
C ALA A 141 -22.64 0.56 -7.33
N HIS A 142 -21.62 1.42 -7.45
CA HIS A 142 -21.28 2.06 -8.72
C HIS A 142 -20.86 1.05 -9.79
N ALA A 143 -20.09 0.02 -9.42
CA ALA A 143 -19.66 -1.02 -10.33
C ALA A 143 -20.85 -1.82 -10.86
N GLU A 144 -21.80 -2.18 -9.99
CA GLU A 144 -23.05 -2.86 -10.35
C GLU A 144 -23.89 -2.01 -11.31
N GLU A 145 -24.15 -0.74 -10.97
CA GLU A 145 -24.91 0.20 -11.81
C GLU A 145 -24.32 0.37 -13.23
N ARG A 146 -23.01 0.18 -13.36
CA ARG A 146 -22.25 0.40 -14.61
C ARG A 146 -21.83 -0.91 -15.30
N GLY A 147 -22.16 -2.08 -14.75
CA GLY A 147 -21.73 -3.37 -15.27
C GLY A 147 -20.21 -3.54 -15.29
N ILE A 148 -19.52 -3.07 -14.26
CA ILE A 148 -18.06 -3.17 -14.11
C ILE A 148 -17.74 -4.42 -13.28
N GLU A 149 -17.28 -5.48 -13.95
CA GLU A 149 -16.87 -6.73 -13.27
C GLU A 149 -15.34 -6.84 -13.11
N ASP A 150 -14.58 -6.08 -13.89
CA ASP A 150 -13.11 -6.13 -13.88
C ASP A 150 -12.51 -5.52 -12.60
N PHE A 151 -11.76 -6.34 -11.87
CA PHE A 151 -11.14 -5.94 -10.60
C PHE A 151 -10.10 -4.82 -10.78
N GLY A 152 -9.32 -4.84 -11.87
CA GLY A 152 -8.31 -3.81 -12.14
C GLY A 152 -8.93 -2.43 -12.34
N ARG A 153 -10.07 -2.39 -13.04
CA ARG A 153 -10.88 -1.19 -13.24
C ARG A 153 -11.50 -0.71 -11.94
N MET A 154 -12.06 -1.60 -11.12
CA MET A 154 -12.55 -1.24 -9.78
C MET A 154 -11.46 -0.66 -8.89
N LEU A 155 -10.27 -1.27 -8.86
CA LEU A 155 -9.11 -0.78 -8.12
C LEU A 155 -8.70 0.63 -8.59
N THR A 156 -8.70 0.87 -9.90
CA THR A 156 -8.37 2.20 -10.45
C THR A 156 -9.39 3.26 -10.03
N ILE A 157 -10.69 2.94 -10.10
CA ILE A 157 -11.77 3.84 -9.65
C ILE A 157 -11.63 4.12 -8.15
N TYR A 158 -11.34 3.09 -7.34
CA TYR A 158 -11.15 3.23 -5.91
C TYR A 158 -9.98 4.18 -5.59
N GLN A 159 -8.83 3.99 -6.24
CA GLN A 159 -7.65 4.84 -6.02
C GLN A 159 -7.90 6.30 -6.38
N ARG A 160 -8.63 6.55 -7.48
CA ARG A 160 -9.03 7.89 -7.92
C ARG A 160 -9.97 8.56 -6.95
N SER A 161 -11.05 7.87 -6.59
CA SER A 161 -12.12 8.43 -5.75
C SER A 161 -11.68 8.68 -4.30
N THR A 162 -10.66 7.97 -3.81
CA THR A 162 -10.13 8.14 -2.44
C THR A 162 -8.95 9.10 -2.35
N GLY A 163 -8.50 9.68 -3.47
CA GLY A 163 -7.29 10.52 -3.53
C GLY A 163 -5.99 9.74 -3.32
N LEU A 164 -6.04 8.41 -3.26
CA LEU A 164 -4.84 7.58 -3.17
C LEU A 164 -3.99 7.69 -4.44
N GLU A 165 -4.60 7.81 -5.63
CA GLU A 165 -3.85 7.95 -6.90
C GLU A 165 -2.89 9.16 -6.84
N GLU A 166 -3.37 10.32 -6.38
CA GLU A 166 -2.54 11.53 -6.28
C GLU A 166 -1.38 11.36 -5.30
N LYS A 167 -1.63 10.74 -4.14
CA LYS A 167 -0.58 10.46 -3.14
C LYS A 167 0.46 9.49 -3.68
N LEU A 168 0.02 8.45 -4.41
CA LEU A 168 0.91 7.47 -5.03
C LEU A 168 1.73 8.10 -6.17
N GLU A 169 1.14 8.98 -6.98
CA GLU A 169 1.87 9.68 -8.04
C GLU A 169 2.87 10.70 -7.48
N SER A 170 2.51 11.43 -6.41
CA SER A 170 3.45 12.32 -5.72
C SER A 170 4.67 11.55 -5.21
N ALA A 171 4.45 10.44 -4.51
CA ALA A 171 5.53 9.60 -4.00
C ALA A 171 6.40 8.99 -5.13
N ARG A 172 5.81 8.65 -6.28
CA ARG A 172 6.56 8.24 -7.48
C ARG A 172 7.40 9.38 -8.06
N GLY A 173 6.88 10.61 -8.04
CA GLY A 173 7.61 11.81 -8.45
C GLY A 173 8.86 12.01 -7.60
N ASP A 174 8.71 11.95 -6.29
CA ASP A 174 9.82 12.09 -5.34
C ASP A 174 10.88 11.01 -5.51
N MET A 175 10.44 9.78 -5.78
CA MET A 175 11.32 8.66 -6.09
C MET A 175 12.16 8.93 -7.34
N ARG A 176 11.51 9.28 -8.46
CA ARG A 176 12.21 9.58 -9.74
C ARG A 176 13.17 10.75 -9.59
N LEU A 177 12.79 11.77 -8.83
CA LEU A 177 13.66 12.90 -8.53
C LEU A 177 14.89 12.45 -7.73
N THR A 178 14.70 11.63 -6.70
CA THR A 178 15.80 11.10 -5.88
C THR A 178 16.74 10.22 -6.71
N GLU A 179 16.20 9.33 -7.55
CA GLU A 179 16.98 8.52 -8.48
C GLU A 179 17.78 9.39 -9.45
N TYR A 180 17.16 10.42 -10.03
CA TYR A 180 17.86 11.37 -10.89
C TYR A 180 18.98 12.10 -10.13
N LEU A 181 18.72 12.65 -8.94
CA LEU A 181 19.70 13.39 -8.14
C LEU A 181 20.91 12.53 -7.72
N ASN A 182 20.74 11.22 -7.63
CA ASN A 182 21.78 10.23 -7.34
C ASN A 182 22.43 9.65 -8.61
N SER A 183 21.95 10.01 -9.79
CA SER A 183 22.48 9.51 -11.05
C SER A 183 23.79 10.22 -11.44
N PRO A 184 24.69 9.55 -12.19
CA PRO A 184 25.87 10.19 -12.78
C PRO A 184 25.51 11.39 -13.67
N GLN A 185 24.32 11.39 -14.28
CA GLN A 185 23.84 12.48 -15.11
C GLN A 185 23.58 13.75 -14.29
N ALA A 186 22.95 13.65 -13.12
CA ALA A 186 22.79 14.81 -12.24
C ALA A 186 24.14 15.36 -11.74
N GLN A 187 25.15 14.51 -11.57
CA GLN A 187 26.50 14.96 -11.25
C GLN A 187 27.11 15.77 -12.41
N GLN A 188 26.97 15.30 -13.65
CA GLN A 188 27.41 16.04 -14.84
C GLN A 188 26.67 17.37 -15.01
N ASP A 189 25.37 17.39 -14.76
CA ASP A 189 24.56 18.60 -14.82
C ASP A 189 25.01 19.62 -13.75
N ARG A 190 25.27 19.18 -12.51
CA ARG A 190 25.83 20.04 -11.45
C ARG A 190 27.19 20.61 -11.82
N GLU A 191 28.08 19.80 -12.39
CA GLU A 191 29.39 20.27 -12.86
C GLU A 191 29.26 21.27 -14.00
N ARG A 192 28.32 21.05 -14.93
CA ARG A 192 28.03 21.97 -16.03
C ARG A 192 27.50 23.31 -15.51
N TYR A 193 26.53 23.30 -14.59
CA TYR A 193 26.01 24.53 -13.97
C TYR A 193 27.09 25.28 -13.20
N ARG A 194 27.94 24.57 -12.45
CA ARG A 194 29.07 25.20 -11.75
C ARG A 194 30.00 25.92 -12.73
N ARG A 195 30.35 25.29 -13.85
CA ARG A 195 31.20 25.94 -14.89
C ARG A 195 30.56 27.18 -15.51
N LEU A 196 29.24 27.18 -15.71
CA LEU A 196 28.53 28.35 -16.23
C LEU A 196 28.52 29.51 -15.22
N LEU A 197 28.28 29.22 -13.94
CA LEU A 197 28.33 30.22 -12.87
C LEU A 197 29.75 30.79 -12.69
N ASP A 198 30.77 29.94 -12.76
CA ASP A 198 32.17 30.38 -12.69
C ASP A 198 32.54 31.26 -13.90
N GLN A 199 31.95 31.01 -15.08
CA GLN A 199 32.12 31.86 -16.27
C GLN A 199 31.36 33.19 -16.14
N GLU A 200 30.11 33.18 -15.67
CA GLU A 200 29.33 34.40 -15.44
C GLU A 200 30.01 35.31 -14.41
N ALA A 201 30.53 34.75 -13.31
CA ALA A 201 31.26 35.52 -12.30
C ALA A 201 32.56 36.13 -12.85
N PHE A 202 33.29 35.38 -13.71
CA PHE A 202 34.49 35.88 -14.37
C PHE A 202 34.18 36.98 -15.39
N ASP A 203 33.10 36.82 -16.16
CA ASP A 203 32.65 37.80 -17.14
C ASP A 203 32.12 39.09 -16.46
N GLU A 204 31.48 38.99 -15.28
CA GLU A 204 31.09 40.13 -14.45
C GLU A 204 32.31 40.87 -13.85
N GLU A 205 33.27 40.17 -13.25
CA GLU A 205 34.51 40.78 -12.74
C GLU A 205 35.31 41.48 -13.86
N ALA A 206 35.40 40.87 -15.04
CA ALA A 206 36.08 41.44 -16.19
C ALA A 206 35.35 42.67 -16.76
N ALA A 207 34.02 42.73 -16.65
CA ALA A 207 33.23 43.89 -17.05
C ALA A 207 33.40 45.06 -16.07
N GLU A 208 33.42 44.79 -14.75
CA GLU A 208 33.65 45.81 -13.72
C GLU A 208 35.06 46.43 -13.83
N GLU A 209 36.11 45.62 -14.07
CA GLU A 209 37.48 46.14 -14.29
C GLU A 209 37.62 47.03 -15.54
N MET A 210 36.73 46.87 -16.53
CA MET A 210 36.70 47.71 -17.74
C MET A 210 35.92 49.02 -17.54
N GLU A 211 34.96 49.08 -16.62
CA GLU A 211 34.23 50.31 -16.28
C GLU A 211 35.01 51.24 -15.33
N GLU A 212 36.01 50.74 -14.61
CA GLU A 212 36.90 51.53 -13.74
C GLU A 212 38.11 52.20 -14.47
N ARG A 213 38.20 52.12 -15.81
CA ARG A 213 39.26 52.75 -16.63
C ARG A 213 38.77 53.94 -17.47
#